data_AF-A0A2N0XJ32-F1
#
_entry.id   AF-A0A2N0XJ32-F1
#
_cell.length_a   1.000
_cell.length_b   1.000
_cell.length_c   1.000
_cell.angle_alpha   90.00
_cell.angle_beta   90.00
_cell.angle_gamma   90.00
#
_symmetry.space_group_name_H-M   'P 1'
#
loop_
_entity.id
_entity.type
_entity.pdbx_description
1 polymer ?
#
loop_
_entity_poly.entity_id
_entity_poly.type
_entity_poly.pdbx_seq_one_letter_code
_entity_poly.pdbx_strand_id
1 'polypeptide(L)' 'MIKQALLGEFLHEAENTRKILKAIPDSALNWKPSEKNWSTGQLASHIAEVYNWYEPTFNQDVF' A
#
# COMPACT_ATOMS: atom_id res chain seq x y z
N MET A 1 -8.35 -0.19 -25.00
CA MET A 1 -7.30 0.85 -24.93
C MET A 1 -7.16 1.40 -23.51
N ILE A 2 -8.21 1.94 -22.88
CA ILE A 2 -8.09 2.51 -21.52
C ILE A 2 -7.78 1.49 -20.41
N LYS A 3 -8.42 0.31 -20.41
CA LYS A 3 -8.17 -0.75 -19.41
C LYS A 3 -6.68 -1.16 -19.34
N GLN A 4 -6.03 -1.27 -20.49
CA GLN A 4 -4.65 -1.73 -20.60
C GLN A 4 -3.67 -0.64 -20.17
N ALA A 5 -4.00 0.63 -20.43
CA ALA A 5 -3.25 1.77 -19.91
C ALA A 5 -3.32 1.81 -18.37
N LEU A 6 -4.52 1.71 -17.79
CA LEU A 6 -4.73 1.69 -16.34
C LEU A 6 -4.04 0.49 -15.67
N LEU A 7 -4.05 -0.69 -16.31
CA LEU A 7 -3.32 -1.86 -15.81
C LEU A 7 -1.80 -1.62 -15.83
N GLY A 8 -1.29 -0.95 -16.87
CA GLY A 8 0.12 -0.58 -16.96
C GLY A 8 0.54 0.38 -15.84
N GLU A 9 -0.24 1.43 -15.59
CA GLU A 9 -0.01 2.38 -14.49
C GLU A 9 -0.06 1.67 -13.13
N PHE A 10 -1.05 0.82 -12.90
CA PHE A 10 -1.15 0.03 -11.67
C PHE A 10 0.10 -0.82 -11.43
N LEU A 11 0.58 -1.54 -12.44
CA LEU A 11 1.78 -2.38 -12.31
C LEU A 11 3.03 -1.54 -12.04
N HIS A 12 3.13 -0.36 -12.65
CA HIS A 12 4.23 0.58 -12.40
C HIS A 12 4.25 1.04 -10.94
N GLU A 13 3.12 1.52 -10.43
CA GLU A 13 2.99 2.03 -9.06
C GLU A 13 3.15 0.92 -8.00
N ALA A 14 2.61 -0.27 -8.26
CA ALA A 14 2.77 -1.42 -7.37
C ALA A 14 4.24 -1.83 -7.23
N GLU A 15 5.01 -1.78 -8.31
CA GLU A 15 6.44 -2.09 -8.26
C GLU A 15 7.25 -1.03 -7.52
N ASN A 16 6.95 0.26 -7.74
CA ASN A 16 7.59 1.34 -6.96
C ASN A 16 7.25 1.22 -5.47
N THR A 17 6.01 0.88 -5.14
CA THR A 17 5.58 0.63 -3.75
C THR A 17 6.39 -0.51 -3.14
N ARG A 18 6.58 -1.64 -3.83
CA ARG A 18 7.44 -2.74 -3.33
C ARG A 18 8.87 -2.29 -3.06
N LYS A 19 9.45 -1.49 -3.95
CA LYS A 19 10.83 -0.98 -3.78
C LYS A 19 10.95 -0.12 -2.52
N ILE A 20 9.99 0.77 -2.28
CA ILE A 20 9.97 1.63 -1.09
C ILE A 20 9.80 0.78 0.17
N LEU A 21 8.85 -0.16 0.19
CA LEU A 21 8.62 -1.03 1.35
C LEU A 21 9.86 -1.88 1.69
N LYS A 22 10.56 -2.41 0.68
CA LYS A 22 11.82 -3.15 0.86
C LYS A 22 12.98 -2.30 1.37
N ALA A 23 12.94 -0.98 1.17
CA ALA A 23 13.98 -0.08 1.63
C ALA A 23 13.85 0.29 3.11
N ILE A 24 12.74 -0.07 3.77
CA ILE A 24 12.53 0.19 5.19
C ILE A 24 13.40 -0.80 5.99
N PRO A 25 14.36 -0.33 6.80
CA PRO A 25 15.14 -1.22 7.65
C PRO A 25 14.29 -1.71 8.83
N ASP A 26 14.49 -2.97 9.25
CA ASP A 26 13.77 -3.56 10.37
C ASP A 26 13.90 -2.74 11.66
N SER A 27 15.05 -2.10 11.87
CA SER A 27 15.32 -1.22 13.01
C SER A 27 14.39 0.00 13.08
N ALA A 28 13.77 0.40 11.96
CA ALA A 28 12.86 1.53 11.90
C ALA A 28 11.38 1.16 12.09
N LEU A 29 11.02 -0.14 12.12
CA LEU A 29 9.61 -0.56 12.13
C LEU A 29 8.81 -0.03 13.32
N ASN A 30 9.46 0.16 14.47
CA ASN A 30 8.86 0.68 15.70
C ASN A 30 8.96 2.21 15.84
N TRP A 31 9.68 2.89 14.94
CA TRP A 31 9.83 4.34 15.01
C TRP A 31 8.50 5.05 14.79
N LYS A 32 8.28 6.15 15.52
CA LYS A 32 7.12 7.03 15.43
C LYS A 32 7.56 8.49 15.50
N PRO A 33 6.99 9.41 14.69
CA PRO A 33 7.24 10.85 14.83
C PRO A 33 6.75 11.41 16.18
N SER A 34 5.65 10.85 16.70
CA SER A 34 5.07 11.15 18.01
C SER A 34 4.21 9.97 18.51
N GLU A 35 3.83 9.97 19.78
CA GLU A 35 2.99 8.91 20.38
C GLU A 35 1.63 8.73 19.70
N LYS A 36 1.09 9.79 19.08
CA LYS A 36 -0.23 9.78 18.42
C LYS A 36 -0.19 9.14 17.04
N ASN A 37 0.98 9.00 16.43
CA ASN A 37 1.13 8.48 15.10
C ASN A 37 1.26 6.95 15.08
N TRP A 38 0.94 6.35 13.93
CA TRP A 38 1.34 4.99 13.62
C TRP A 38 2.86 4.87 13.54
N SER A 39 3.35 3.66 13.85
CA SER A 39 4.75 3.34 13.58
C SER A 39 5.00 3.23 12.08
N THR A 40 6.27 3.33 11.68
CA THR A 40 6.68 3.07 10.29
C THR A 40 6.13 1.73 9.79
N GLY A 41 6.21 0.67 10.60
CA GLY A 41 5.68 -0.64 10.25
C GLY A 41 4.17 -0.63 10.04
N GLN A 42 3.42 0.00 10.94
CA GLN A 42 1.95 0.12 10.82
C GLN A 42 1.54 0.89 9.56
N LEU A 43 2.22 2.01 9.26
CA LEU A 43 1.93 2.80 8.07
C LEU A 43 2.33 2.06 6.78
N ALA A 44 3.45 1.36 6.78
CA ALA A 44 3.91 0.52 5.67
C ALA A 44 2.92 -0.62 5.38
N SER A 45 2.44 -1.30 6.43
CA SER A 45 1.38 -2.32 6.32
C SER A 45 0.10 -1.73 5.74
N HIS A 46 -0.35 -0.57 6.23
CA HIS A 46 -1.55 0.08 5.71
C HIS A 46 -1.45 0.35 4.19
N ILE A 47 -0.31 0.83 3.71
CA ILE A 47 -0.07 1.05 2.27
C ILE A 47 -0.10 -0.28 1.50
N ALA A 48 0.55 -1.32 2.02
CA ALA A 48 0.59 -2.63 1.37
C ALA A 48 -0.80 -3.30 1.28
N GLU A 49 -1.66 -3.05 2.27
CA GLU A 49 -2.99 -3.65 2.40
C GLU A 49 -4.08 -2.92 1.60
N VAL A 50 -3.79 -1.77 0.98
CA VAL A 50 -4.78 -1.02 0.16
C VAL A 50 -5.42 -1.90 -0.92
N TYR A 51 -4.67 -2.86 -1.47
CA TYR A 51 -5.18 -3.79 -2.50
C TYR A 51 -6.27 -4.75 -2.00
N ASN A 52 -6.42 -4.94 -0.68
CA ASN A 52 -7.49 -5.75 -0.11
C ASN A 52 -8.88 -5.17 -0.42
N TRP A 53 -8.96 -3.89 -0.75
CA TRP A 53 -10.21 -3.25 -1.17
C TRP A 53 -10.65 -3.63 -2.59
N TYR A 54 -9.80 -4.23 -3.41
CA TYR A 54 -10.12 -4.46 -4.83
C TYR A 54 -11.29 -5.40 -5.01
N GLU A 55 -11.24 -6.56 -4.37
CA GLU A 55 -12.31 -7.56 -4.44
C GLU A 55 -13.67 -6.97 -4.01
N PRO A 56 -13.83 -6.39 -2.80
CA PRO A 56 -15.11 -5.87 -2.38
C PRO A 56 -15.55 -4.66 -3.23
N THR A 57 -14.63 -3.79 -3.65
CA THR A 57 -14.98 -2.63 -4.49
C THR A 57 -15.57 -3.04 -5.84
N PHE A 58 -15.12 -4.16 -6.42
CA PHE A 58 -15.64 -4.63 -7.70
C PHE A 58 -16.88 -5.53 -7.57
N ASN A 59 -17.05 -6.20 -6.43
CA ASN A 59 -18.01 -7.30 -6.30
C ASN A 59 -19.11 -7.06 -5.26
N GLN A 60 -19.02 -6.00 -4.45
CA GLN A 60 -19.97 -5.71 -3.38
C GLN A 60 -20.54 -4.30 -3.52
N ASP A 61 -21.86 -4.17 -3.45
CA ASP A 61 -22.56 -2.88 -3.50
C ASP A 61 -22.72 -2.23 -2.11
N VAL A 62 -22.33 -2.93 -1.04
CA VAL A 62 -22.42 -2.52 0.36
C VAL A 62 -21.20 -3.01 1.14
N PHE A 63 -20.72 -2.17 2.06
CA PHE A 63 -19.52 -2.39 2.89
C PHE A 63 -19.79 -3.29 4.10
#